data_AF-A0A1V9X4T2-F1
#
_entry.id   AF-A0A1V9X4T2-F1
#
_cell.length_a   1.000
_cell.length_b   1.000
_cell.length_c   1.000
_cell.angle_alpha   90.00
_cell.angle_beta   90.00
_cell.angle_gamma   90.00
#
_symmetry.space_group_name_H-M   'P 1'
#
loop_
_entity.id
_entity.type
_entity.pdbx_description
1 polymer ?
#
loop_
_entity_poly.entity_id
_entity_poly.type
_entity_poly.pdbx_seq_one_letter_code
_entity_poly.pdbx_strand_id
1 'polypeptide(L)'
;MELITALYYYTFVRVIDFLDTIFFVLRKKFSHVSFLHVAHHCLVVFIGWYGASYGYEGQPMLGTCINMFVHIIMYLYYFLASFRLRFQRYLFWKKYLTQLQLIQFVVATGHIMVPVFESRCDFPLDHVVVVVGPTIFFLIMF
;
A
#
# COMPACT_ATOMS: atom_id res chain seq x y z
N MET A 1 18.73 -3.80 13.33
CA MET A 1 18.81 -4.85 12.27
C MET A 1 17.48 -5.55 12.04
N GLU A 2 16.75 -6.00 13.06
CA GLU A 2 15.50 -6.75 12.85
C GLU A 2 14.44 -6.01 12.02
N LEU A 3 14.30 -4.69 12.23
CA LEU A 3 13.34 -3.85 11.51
C LEU A 3 13.65 -3.71 10.02
N ILE A 4 14.92 -3.53 9.66
CA ILE A 4 15.39 -3.46 8.27
C ILE A 4 15.15 -4.80 7.57
N THR A 5 15.42 -5.91 8.27
CA THR A 5 15.11 -7.25 7.76
C THR A 5 13.60 -7.43 7.53
N ALA A 6 12.75 -6.95 8.44
CA ALA A 6 11.30 -6.97 8.24
C ALA A 6 10.85 -6.11 7.05
N LEU A 7 11.44 -4.92 6.85
CA LEU A 7 11.19 -4.07 5.68
C LEU A 7 11.64 -4.73 4.37
N TYR A 8 12.74 -5.47 4.40
CA TYR A 8 13.20 -6.26 3.26
C TYR A 8 12.17 -7.34 2.89
N TYR A 9 11.72 -8.14 3.86
CA TYR A 9 10.66 -9.13 3.63
C TYR A 9 9.35 -8.50 3.18
N TYR A 10 8.98 -7.35 3.75
CA TYR A 10 7.82 -6.57 3.30
C TYR A 10 7.94 -6.18 1.84
N THR A 11 9.11 -5.68 1.42
CA THR A 11 9.37 -5.33 0.01
C THR A 11 9.23 -6.54 -0.89
N PHE A 12 9.73 -7.71 -0.46
CA PHE A 12 9.54 -8.96 -1.20
C PHE A 12 8.06 -9.33 -1.35
N VAL A 13 7.24 -9.18 -0.29
CA VAL A 13 5.79 -9.37 -0.38
C VAL A 13 5.19 -8.42 -1.43
N ARG A 14 5.62 -7.15 -1.49
CA ARG A 14 5.16 -6.20 -2.52
C ARG A 14 5.54 -6.58 -3.93
N VAL A 15 6.66 -7.28 -4.12
CA VAL A 15 7.00 -7.86 -5.42
C VAL A 15 6.07 -9.03 -5.76
N ILE A 16 5.67 -9.84 -4.77
CA ILE A 16 4.71 -10.93 -4.97
C ILE A 16 3.33 -10.38 -5.38
N ASP A 17 2.94 -9.19 -4.90
CA ASP A 17 1.65 -8.56 -5.28
C ASP A 17 1.54 -8.31 -6.81
N PHE A 18 2.64 -8.29 -7.57
CA PHE A 18 2.57 -8.27 -9.04
C PHE A 18 1.86 -9.50 -9.64
N LEU A 19 1.76 -10.61 -8.90
CA LEU A 19 0.98 -11.77 -9.29
C LEU A 19 -0.49 -11.42 -9.53
N ASP A 20 -1.06 -10.42 -8.84
CA ASP A 20 -2.44 -9.96 -9.09
C ASP A 20 -2.61 -9.51 -10.55
N THR A 21 -1.63 -8.77 -11.06
CA THR A 21 -1.60 -8.31 -12.46
C THR A 21 -1.45 -9.49 -13.42
N ILE A 22 -0.58 -10.46 -13.10
CA ILE A 22 -0.41 -11.68 -13.89
C ILE A 22 -1.74 -12.45 -13.95
N PHE A 23 -2.43 -12.63 -12.82
CA PHE A 23 -3.73 -13.29 -12.78
C PHE A 23 -4.80 -12.53 -13.57
N PHE A 24 -4.81 -11.20 -13.57
CA PHE A 24 -5.75 -10.43 -14.40
C PHE A 24 -5.50 -10.63 -15.89
N VAL A 25 -4.24 -10.63 -16.33
CA VAL A 25 -3.86 -10.88 -17.73
C VAL A 25 -4.23 -12.31 -18.13
N LEU A 26 -3.87 -13.31 -17.32
CA LEU A 26 -4.17 -14.72 -17.59
C LEU A 26 -5.69 -14.99 -17.66
N ARG A 27 -6.49 -14.29 -16.82
CA ARG A 27 -7.96 -14.37 -16.85
C ARG A 27 -8.61 -13.48 -17.91
N LYS A 28 -7.82 -12.83 -18.77
CA LYS A 28 -8.26 -11.89 -19.81
C LYS A 28 -9.13 -10.74 -19.25
N LYS A 29 -8.88 -10.32 -18.01
CA LYS A 29 -9.60 -9.23 -17.33
C LYS A 29 -8.86 -7.91 -17.44
N PHE A 30 -8.63 -7.43 -18.66
CA PHE A 30 -7.86 -6.22 -18.92
C PHE A 30 -8.46 -4.93 -18.32
N SER A 31 -9.76 -4.90 -18.06
CA SER A 31 -10.41 -3.77 -17.37
C SER A 31 -9.90 -3.55 -15.94
N HIS A 32 -9.28 -4.56 -15.32
CA HIS A 32 -8.68 -4.46 -13.99
C HIS A 32 -7.22 -3.99 -14.03
N VAL A 33 -6.55 -4.08 -15.18
CA VAL A 33 -5.17 -3.60 -15.36
C VAL A 33 -5.22 -2.12 -15.78
N SER A 34 -5.67 -1.27 -14.86
CA SER A 34 -5.72 0.17 -15.08
C SER A 34 -4.35 0.82 -14.92
N PHE A 35 -4.19 2.04 -15.43
CA PHE A 35 -2.98 2.83 -15.20
C PHE A 35 -2.71 3.01 -13.69
N LEU A 36 -3.76 3.28 -12.90
CA LEU A 36 -3.66 3.38 -11.43
C LEU A 36 -3.09 2.10 -10.82
N HIS A 37 -3.60 0.94 -11.22
CA HIS A 37 -3.15 -0.36 -10.71
C HIS A 37 -1.66 -0.56 -10.97
N VAL A 38 -1.23 -0.40 -12.23
CA VAL A 38 0.17 -0.63 -12.61
C VAL A 38 1.10 0.41 -11.96
N ALA A 39 0.73 1.69 -12.00
CA ALA A 39 1.51 2.77 -11.37
C ALA A 39 1.65 2.54 -9.86
N HIS A 40 0.57 2.12 -9.19
CA HIS A 40 0.59 1.76 -7.77
C HIS A 40 1.57 0.64 -7.48
N HIS A 41 1.47 -0.52 -8.15
CA HIS A 41 2.37 -1.64 -7.88
C HIS A 41 3.84 -1.31 -8.15
N CYS A 42 4.15 -0.53 -9.19
CA CYS A 42 5.52 -0.08 -9.45
C CYS A 42 6.05 0.86 -8.36
N LEU A 43 5.25 1.85 -7.96
CA LEU A 43 5.65 2.85 -6.96
C LEU A 43 5.81 2.24 -5.57
N VAL A 44 4.91 1.35 -5.12
CA VAL A 44 5.02 0.75 -3.79
C VAL A 44 6.24 -0.17 -3.65
N VAL A 45 6.63 -0.88 -4.71
CA VAL A 45 7.88 -1.68 -4.71
C VAL A 45 9.10 -0.77 -4.68
N PHE A 46 9.10 0.31 -5.45
CA PHE A 46 10.19 1.29 -5.44
C PHE A 46 10.36 1.92 -4.05
N ILE A 47 9.27 2.35 -3.40
CA ILE A 47 9.29 2.93 -2.06
C ILE A 47 9.78 1.91 -1.02
N GLY A 48 9.35 0.64 -1.12
CA GLY A 48 9.84 -0.44 -0.27
C GLY A 48 11.35 -0.66 -0.40
N TRP A 49 11.84 -0.74 -1.64
CA TRP A 49 13.27 -0.88 -1.92
C TRP A 49 14.09 0.32 -1.44
N TYR A 50 13.59 1.54 -1.68
CA TYR A 50 14.19 2.77 -1.16
C TYR A 50 14.28 2.72 0.38
N GLY A 51 13.18 2.36 1.04
CA GLY A 51 13.13 2.27 2.49
C GLY A 51 14.09 1.24 3.09
N ALA A 52 14.22 0.08 2.46
CA ALA A 52 15.16 -0.98 2.88
C ALA A 52 16.62 -0.61 2.61
N SER A 53 16.91 0.13 1.53
CA SER A 53 18.27 0.47 1.10
C SER A 53 18.86 1.66 1.86
N TYR A 54 18.05 2.66 2.19
CA TYR A 54 18.49 3.88 2.85
C TYR A 54 18.17 3.92 4.34
N GLY A 55 17.74 2.79 4.94
CA GLY A 55 17.54 2.69 6.38
C GLY A 55 16.37 3.54 6.88
N TYR A 56 15.26 3.53 6.15
CA TYR A 56 14.09 4.35 6.45
C TYR A 56 13.27 3.76 7.60
N GLU A 57 13.79 3.88 8.81
CA GLU A 57 13.14 3.47 10.06
C GLU A 57 12.50 4.67 10.78
N GLY A 58 11.41 4.43 11.53
CA GLY A 58 10.69 5.46 12.28
C GLY A 58 9.32 5.85 11.68
N GLN A 59 9.17 7.12 11.28
CA GLN A 59 7.90 7.72 10.82
C GLN A 59 7.05 6.92 9.80
N PRO A 60 7.62 6.34 8.73
CA PRO A 60 6.86 5.57 7.72
C PRO A 60 6.34 4.21 8.23
N MET A 61 6.86 3.74 9.37
CA MET A 61 6.55 2.40 9.87
C MET A 61 5.08 2.28 10.25
N LEU A 62 4.49 3.33 10.82
CA LEU A 62 3.06 3.34 11.15
C LEU A 62 2.20 3.12 9.90
N GLY A 63 2.48 3.84 8.82
CA GLY A 63 1.78 3.68 7.54
C GLY A 63 1.93 2.27 6.99
N THR A 64 3.13 1.69 7.11
CA THR A 64 3.43 0.32 6.68
C THR A 64 2.63 -0.72 7.48
N CYS A 65 2.57 -0.59 8.81
CA CYS A 65 1.78 -1.46 9.68
C CYS A 65 0.28 -1.39 9.37
N ILE A 66 -0.27 -0.19 9.21
CA ILE A 66 -1.69 -0.01 8.83
C ILE A 66 -1.93 -0.64 7.45
N ASN A 67 -1.03 -0.43 6.50
CA ASN A 67 -1.17 -0.97 5.15
C ASN A 67 -1.14 -2.50 5.12
N MET A 68 -0.28 -3.15 5.91
CA MET A 68 -0.30 -4.61 6.08
C MET A 68 -1.64 -5.08 6.65
N PHE A 69 -2.16 -4.41 7.68
CA PHE A 69 -3.46 -4.74 8.27
C PHE A 69 -4.61 -4.62 7.27
N VAL A 70 -4.66 -3.54 6.51
CA VAL A 70 -5.66 -3.34 5.44
C VAL A 70 -5.50 -4.38 4.33
N HIS A 71 -4.26 -4.76 3.99
CA HIS A 71 -4.00 -5.80 2.99
C HIS A 71 -4.49 -7.18 3.42
N ILE A 72 -4.38 -7.54 4.70
CA ILE A 72 -4.96 -8.80 5.21
C ILE A 72 -6.46 -8.83 4.94
N ILE A 73 -7.17 -7.74 5.22
CA ILE A 73 -8.62 -7.64 5.00
C ILE A 73 -8.94 -7.65 3.49
N MET A 74 -8.16 -6.93 2.69
CA MET A 74 -8.36 -6.85 1.23
C MET A 74 -8.14 -8.20 0.56
N TYR A 75 -7.05 -8.91 0.87
CA TYR A 75 -6.79 -10.22 0.29
C TYR A 75 -7.78 -11.28 0.79
N LEU A 76 -8.26 -11.17 2.04
CA LEU A 76 -9.39 -11.99 2.50
C LEU A 76 -10.64 -11.76 1.66
N TYR A 77 -10.97 -10.50 1.34
CA TYR A 77 -12.07 -10.18 0.43
C TYR A 77 -11.86 -10.78 -0.97
N TYR A 78 -10.66 -10.67 -1.55
CA TYR A 78 -10.35 -11.29 -2.85
C TYR A 78 -10.43 -12.82 -2.82
N PHE A 79 -9.96 -13.44 -1.74
CA PHE A 79 -10.08 -14.88 -1.52
C PHE A 79 -11.54 -15.30 -1.50
N LEU A 80 -12.39 -14.64 -0.71
CA LEU A 80 -13.83 -14.92 -0.65
C LEU A 80 -14.54 -14.64 -2.00
N ALA A 81 -14.14 -13.58 -2.70
CA ALA A 81 -14.67 -13.23 -4.03
C ALA A 81 -14.33 -14.27 -5.11
N SER A 82 -13.28 -15.08 -4.91
CA SER A 82 -12.94 -16.16 -5.82
C SER A 82 -14.00 -17.28 -5.83
N PHE A 83 -14.71 -17.51 -4.71
CA PHE A 83 -15.78 -18.50 -4.54
C PHE A 83 -17.16 -17.99 -5.00
N ARG A 84 -17.19 -17.43 -6.22
CA ARG A 84 -18.26 -16.63 -6.84
C ARG A 84 -19.71 -17.16 -6.66
N LEU A 85 -19.93 -18.47 -6.62
CA LEU A 85 -21.29 -19.05 -6.52
C LEU A 85 -21.85 -19.08 -5.08
N ARG A 86 -20.98 -19.13 -4.06
CA ARG A 86 -21.41 -19.33 -2.66
C ARG A 86 -21.34 -18.05 -1.83
N PHE A 87 -20.35 -17.20 -2.07
CA PHE A 87 -20.07 -16.05 -1.20
C PHE A 87 -20.43 -14.68 -1.79
N GLN A 88 -20.81 -14.59 -3.06
CA GLN A 88 -21.06 -13.29 -3.72
C GLN A 88 -22.18 -12.45 -3.06
N ARG A 89 -23.19 -13.09 -2.45
CA ARG A 89 -24.24 -12.38 -1.68
C ARG A 89 -23.73 -11.72 -0.40
N TYR A 90 -22.66 -12.24 0.19
CA TYR A 90 -22.11 -11.74 1.45
C TYR A 90 -21.02 -10.66 1.25
N LEU A 91 -20.69 -10.29 0.01
CA LEU A 91 -19.62 -9.35 -0.34
C LEU A 91 -20.09 -7.89 -0.53
N PHE A 92 -21.23 -7.52 0.08
CA PHE A 92 -21.80 -6.16 0.02
C PHE A 92 -20.88 -5.09 0.63
N TRP A 93 -19.91 -5.50 1.46
CA TRP A 93 -19.03 -4.62 2.21
C TRP A 93 -17.81 -4.11 1.42
N LYS A 94 -17.76 -4.34 0.10
CA LYS A 94 -16.72 -3.80 -0.79
C LYS A 94 -16.51 -2.29 -0.61
N LYS A 95 -17.60 -1.52 -0.46
CA LYS A 95 -17.53 -0.06 -0.28
C LYS A 95 -16.79 0.31 1.01
N TYR A 96 -17.02 -0.42 2.11
CA TYR A 96 -16.34 -0.16 3.38
C TYR A 96 -14.84 -0.49 3.30
N LEU A 97 -14.47 -1.51 2.53
CA LEU A 97 -13.05 -1.80 2.25
C LEU A 97 -12.37 -0.63 1.54
N THR A 98 -13.01 -0.05 0.52
CA THR A 98 -12.47 1.13 -0.16
C THR A 98 -12.38 2.35 0.76
N GLN A 99 -13.37 2.56 1.63
CA GLN A 99 -13.32 3.62 2.64
C GLN A 99 -12.17 3.42 3.63
N LEU A 100 -11.95 2.19 4.10
CA LEU A 100 -10.82 1.84 4.94
C LEU A 100 -9.48 2.12 4.22
N GLN A 101 -9.41 1.80 2.92
CA GLN A 101 -8.25 2.10 2.07
C GLN A 101 -7.99 3.61 1.89
N LEU A 102 -9.01 4.45 1.86
CA LEU A 102 -8.82 5.91 1.83
C LEU A 102 -8.35 6.43 3.19
N ILE A 103 -8.97 5.96 4.27
CA ILE A 103 -8.62 6.38 5.64
C ILE A 103 -7.15 6.06 5.95
N GLN A 104 -6.64 4.88 5.56
CA GLN A 104 -5.21 4.58 5.76
C GLN A 104 -4.30 5.61 5.07
N PHE A 105 -4.66 6.11 3.88
CA PHE A 105 -3.82 7.07 3.15
C PHE A 105 -3.85 8.44 3.83
N VAL A 106 -5.02 8.88 4.30
CA VAL A 106 -5.14 10.14 5.06
C VAL A 106 -4.34 10.07 6.36
N VAL A 107 -4.49 8.98 7.13
CA VAL A 107 -3.76 8.80 8.40
C VAL A 107 -2.26 8.69 8.17
N ALA A 108 -1.82 7.90 7.19
CA ALA A 108 -0.40 7.75 6.87
C ALA A 108 0.22 9.07 6.38
N THR A 109 -0.50 9.85 5.57
CA THR A 109 -0.05 11.17 5.10
C THR A 109 0.04 12.16 6.26
N GLY A 110 -0.97 12.19 7.15
CA GLY A 110 -0.93 13.06 8.32
C GLY A 110 0.26 12.75 9.24
N HIS A 111 0.54 11.47 9.47
CA HIS A 111 1.64 11.03 10.32
C HIS A 111 3.02 11.36 9.71
N ILE A 112 3.23 11.05 8.42
CA ILE A 112 4.53 11.29 7.78
C ILE A 112 4.86 12.78 7.62
N MET A 113 3.86 13.66 7.69
CA MET A 113 4.02 15.12 7.63
C MET A 113 4.41 15.76 8.97
N VAL A 114 4.35 15.04 10.10
CA VAL A 114 4.70 15.56 11.43
C VAL A 114 6.08 16.23 11.47
N PRO A 115 7.16 15.67 10.87
CA PRO A 115 8.48 16.31 10.86
C PRO A 115 8.53 17.64 10.12
N VAL A 116 7.57 17.94 9.24
CA VAL A 116 7.48 19.23 8.54
C VAL A 116 7.03 20.35 9.49
N PHE A 117 6.22 20.00 10.49
CA PHE A 117 5.63 20.97 11.42
C PHE A 117 6.33 21.03 12.78
N GLU A 118 7.03 19.96 13.18
CA GLU A 118 7.75 19.89 14.46
C GLU A 118 9.26 19.96 14.22
N SER A 119 9.85 21.11 14.55
CA SER A 119 11.28 21.39 14.35
C SER A 119 12.22 20.56 15.25
N ARG A 120 11.67 19.83 16.23
CA ARG A 120 12.41 18.90 17.10
C ARG A 120 12.57 17.48 16.51
N CYS A 121 11.96 17.21 15.36
CA CYS A 121 12.08 15.92 14.71
C CYS A 121 13.21 15.95 13.67
N ASP A 122 14.34 15.30 13.97
CA ASP A 122 15.52 15.20 13.07
C ASP A 122 15.31 14.25 11.88
N PHE A 123 14.06 14.03 11.48
CA PHE A 123 13.74 13.12 10.40
C PHE A 123 13.96 13.79 9.04
N PRO A 124 14.73 13.18 8.12
CA PRO A 124 15.09 13.85 6.87
C PRO A 124 13.88 14.13 5.96
N LEU A 125 13.77 15.37 5.51
CA LEU A 125 12.64 15.87 4.71
C LEU A 125 12.57 15.25 3.31
N ASP A 126 13.72 14.90 2.73
CA ASP A 126 13.82 14.23 1.43
C ASP A 126 13.03 12.92 1.44
N HIS A 127 13.13 12.13 2.51
CA HIS A 127 12.37 10.91 2.59
C HIS A 127 10.86 11.14 2.80
N VAL A 128 10.46 12.21 3.50
CA VAL A 128 9.05 12.60 3.62
C VAL A 128 8.48 12.86 2.22
N VAL A 129 9.19 13.60 1.38
CA VAL A 129 8.76 13.92 0.01
C VAL A 129 8.61 12.65 -0.83
N VAL A 130 9.54 11.70 -0.71
CA VAL A 130 9.49 10.41 -1.45
C VAL A 130 8.26 9.58 -1.10
N VAL A 131 7.71 9.69 0.12
CA VAL A 131 6.48 8.98 0.52
C VAL A 131 5.21 9.77 0.22
N VAL A 132 5.24 11.08 0.47
CA VAL A 132 4.07 11.96 0.34
C VAL A 132 3.66 12.13 -1.12
N GLY A 133 4.63 12.29 -2.03
CA GLY A 133 4.35 12.45 -3.46
C GLY A 133 3.50 11.31 -4.04
N PRO A 134 3.92 10.04 -3.91
CA PRO A 134 3.14 8.88 -4.33
C PRO A 134 1.78 8.76 -3.62
N THR A 135 1.71 9.09 -2.33
CA THR A 135 0.45 9.01 -1.56
C THR A 135 -0.58 10.03 -2.05
N ILE A 136 -0.15 11.27 -2.35
CA ILE A 136 -1.01 12.29 -2.98
C ILE A 136 -1.46 11.83 -4.36
N PHE A 137 -0.56 11.29 -5.17
CA PHE A 137 -0.88 10.72 -6.48
C PHE A 137 -1.98 9.65 -6.37
N PHE A 138 -1.89 8.74 -5.40
CA PHE A 138 -2.92 7.72 -5.17
C PHE A 138 -4.24 8.30 -4.70
N LEU A 139 -4.23 9.31 -3.81
CA LEU A 139 -5.45 9.98 -3.35
C LEU A 139 -6.20 10.70 -4.48
N ILE A 140 -5.49 11.26 -5.45
CA ILE A 140 -6.10 11.95 -6.60
C ILE A 140 -6.73 10.95 -7.59
N MET A 141 -6.13 9.76 -7.73
CA MET A 141 -6.55 8.78 -8.72
C MET A 141 -7.62 7.80 -8.23
N PHE A 142 -7.83 7.68 -6.92
CA PHE A 142 -8.84 6.82 -6.30
C PHE A 142 -10.25 7.41 -6.37
#